data_AF-A0A533U5C9-F1
#
_entry.id   AF-A0A533U5C9-F1
#
_cell.length_a   1.000
_cell.length_b   1.000
_cell.length_c   1.000
_cell.angle_alpha   90.00
_cell.angle_beta   90.00
_cell.angle_gamma   90.00
#
_symmetry.space_group_name_H-M   'P 1'
#
loop_
_entity.id
_entity.type
_entity.pdbx_description
1 polymer ?
#
loop_
_entity_poly.entity_id
_entity_poly.type
_entity_poly.pdbx_seq_one_letter_code
_entity_poly.pdbx_strand_id
1 'polypeptide(L)'
;MQINNIKFKALFKEIATNRDVWKISTVNTKDVDFLSFRQKSEWLQFTGLHDRHQTEIYEGDLLNWNDTVVEVVYEHGSYKALHDGNSDVILWYCIPDCEVIGSKFDKNVKI
;
A
#
# COMPACT_ATOMS: atom_id res chain seq x y z
N MET A 1 -21.09 -2.50 -4.42
CA MET A 1 -19.84 -2.33 -3.64
C MET A 1 -20.06 -2.95 -2.26
N GLN A 2 -19.27 -3.96 -1.89
CA GLN A 2 -19.32 -4.50 -0.53
C GLN A 2 -18.45 -3.63 0.37
N ILE A 3 -19.06 -2.89 1.28
CA ILE A 3 -18.39 -1.87 2.10
C ILE A 3 -17.24 -2.45 2.94
N ASN A 4 -17.32 -3.74 3.29
CA ASN A 4 -16.28 -4.46 4.03
C ASN A 4 -15.00 -4.70 3.23
N ASN A 5 -15.02 -4.50 1.90
CA ASN A 5 -13.83 -4.65 1.05
C ASN A 5 -13.05 -3.34 0.90
N ILE A 6 -13.57 -2.23 1.45
CA ILE A 6 -12.87 -0.95 1.45
C ILE A 6 -11.99 -0.91 2.69
N LYS A 7 -10.69 -1.11 2.46
CA LYS A 7 -9.65 -1.15 3.49
C LYS A 7 -8.61 -0.08 3.21
N PHE A 8 -8.09 0.49 4.29
CA PHE A 8 -6.99 1.44 4.24
C PHE A 8 -5.90 0.99 5.20
N LYS A 9 -4.64 1.26 4.86
CA LYS A 9 -3.53 1.12 5.80
C LYS A 9 -2.77 2.43 5.92
N ALA A 10 -2.19 2.67 7.09
CA ALA A 10 -1.23 3.75 7.27
C ALA A 10 -0.12 3.29 8.22
N LEU A 11 1.06 3.87 8.04
CA LEU A 11 2.19 3.69 8.92
C LEU A 11 2.02 4.62 10.11
N PHE A 12 2.09 4.06 11.30
CA PHE A 12 2.08 4.79 12.56
C PHE A 12 3.38 4.54 13.31
N LYS A 13 3.74 5.49 14.16
CA LYS A 13 4.74 5.32 15.19
C LYS A 13 4.04 5.13 16.53
N GLU A 14 4.24 3.98 17.16
CA GLU A 14 3.76 3.71 18.51
C GLU A 14 4.59 4.52 19.52
N ILE A 15 3.92 5.33 20.35
CA ILE A 15 4.61 6.27 21.25
C ILE A 15 5.38 5.52 22.35
N ALA A 16 4.77 4.48 22.93
CA ALA A 16 5.36 3.74 24.04
C ALA A 16 6.63 2.97 23.66
N THR A 17 6.66 2.35 22.48
CA THR A 17 7.78 1.49 22.04
C THR A 17 8.71 2.18 21.06
N ASN A 18 8.31 3.35 20.54
CA ASN A 18 9.02 4.08 19.50
C ASN A 18 9.19 3.29 18.18
N ARG A 19 8.37 2.24 17.96
CA ARG A 19 8.40 1.39 16.77
C ARG A 19 7.42 1.88 15.70
N ASP A 20 7.79 1.67 14.45
CA ASP A 20 6.88 1.91 13.32
C ASP A 20 6.02 0.65 13.10
N VAL A 21 4.72 0.82 12.92
CA VAL A 21 3.73 -0.24 12.76
C VAL A 21 2.68 0.15 11.72
N TRP A 22 2.40 -0.77 10.80
CA TRP A 22 1.28 -0.64 9.88
C TRP A 22 -0.04 -0.96 10.60
N LYS A 23 -1.01 -0.05 10.51
CA LYS A 23 -2.37 -0.26 11.02
C LYS A 23 -3.34 -0.26 9.86
N ILE A 24 -4.27 -1.20 9.89
CA ILE A 24 -5.36 -1.34 8.93
C ILE A 24 -6.61 -0.74 9.56
N SER A 25 -7.36 0.02 8.77
CA SER A 25 -8.67 0.55 9.10
C SER A 25 -9.67 0.15 8.04
N THR A 26 -10.90 -0.10 8.44
CA THR A 26 -12.03 -0.29 7.53
C THR A 26 -13.05 0.82 7.78
N VAL A 27 -13.88 1.11 6.79
CA VAL A 27 -14.93 2.14 6.90
C VAL A 27 -15.96 1.89 8.02
N ASN A 28 -16.04 0.66 8.53
CA ASN A 28 -17.02 0.28 9.56
C ASN A 28 -16.43 0.16 10.97
N THR A 29 -15.13 0.37 11.14
CA THR A 29 -14.48 0.15 12.42
C THR A 29 -13.82 1.42 12.95
N LYS A 30 -13.90 1.63 14.27
CA LYS A 30 -13.36 2.82 14.96
C LYS A 30 -12.13 2.41 15.78
N ASP A 31 -11.19 1.73 15.13
CA ASP A 31 -10.19 0.92 15.84
C ASP A 31 -8.84 1.61 16.03
N VAL A 32 -8.69 2.85 15.53
CA VAL A 32 -7.43 3.58 15.62
C VAL A 32 -7.45 4.48 16.85
N ASP A 33 -6.73 4.06 17.89
CA ASP A 33 -6.46 4.90 19.07
C ASP A 33 -5.41 5.97 18.73
N PHE A 34 -5.85 7.17 18.38
CA PHE A 34 -4.95 8.27 18.04
C PHE A 34 -4.13 8.82 19.21
N LEU A 35 -4.37 8.38 20.47
CA LEU A 35 -3.59 8.83 21.62
C LEU A 35 -2.28 8.04 21.77
N SER A 36 -2.29 6.76 21.39
CA SER A 36 -1.12 5.87 21.50
C SER A 36 -0.20 5.90 20.28
N PHE A 37 -0.68 6.48 19.17
CA PHE A 37 -0.03 6.42 17.86
C PHE A 37 0.13 7.80 17.22
N ARG A 38 1.29 8.03 16.59
CA ARG A 38 1.53 9.19 15.72
C ARG A 38 1.62 8.74 14.26
N GLN A 39 0.72 9.22 13.41
CA GLN A 39 0.72 8.89 11.98
C GLN A 39 2.02 9.35 11.28
N LYS A 40 2.53 8.53 10.36
CA LYS A 40 3.79 8.70 9.62
C LYS A 40 3.65 8.66 8.10
N SER A 41 2.60 8.04 7.57
CA SER A 41 2.25 8.05 6.14
C SER A 41 0.87 8.65 5.93
N GLU A 42 0.51 8.89 4.67
CA GLU A 42 -0.90 9.02 4.27
C GLU A 42 -1.66 7.69 4.45
N TRP A 43 -2.99 7.74 4.34
CA TRP A 43 -3.82 6.54 4.26
C TRP A 43 -3.73 5.97 2.84
N LEU A 44 -3.42 4.69 2.74
CA LEU A 44 -3.22 3.96 1.49
C LEU A 44 -4.38 3.00 1.29
N GLN A 45 -5.04 3.10 0.14
CA GLN A 45 -6.22 2.29 -0.14
C GLN A 45 -5.84 0.91 -0.69
N PHE A 46 -6.55 -0.12 -0.25
CA PHE A 46 -6.48 -1.46 -0.84
C PHE A 46 -7.00 -1.42 -2.29
N THR A 47 -6.23 -1.96 -3.23
CA THR A 47 -6.58 -1.93 -4.66
C THR A 47 -7.67 -2.93 -5.06
N GLY A 48 -7.96 -3.91 -4.20
CA GLY A 48 -8.80 -5.06 -4.56
C GLY A 48 -8.04 -6.22 -5.20
N LEU A 49 -6.75 -6.06 -5.47
CA LEU A 49 -5.90 -7.02 -6.16
C LEU A 49 -4.90 -7.67 -5.19
N HIS A 50 -4.40 -8.84 -5.58
CA HIS A 50 -3.39 -9.58 -4.83
C HIS A 50 -2.24 -9.96 -5.75
N ASP A 51 -1.05 -10.05 -5.18
CA ASP A 51 0.16 -10.49 -5.88
C ASP A 51 0.21 -12.03 -6.06
N ARG A 52 1.31 -12.56 -6.62
CA ARG A 52 1.49 -14.01 -6.84
C ARG A 52 1.41 -14.85 -5.56
N HIS A 53 1.66 -14.25 -4.41
CA HIS A 53 1.64 -14.89 -3.09
C HIS A 53 0.33 -14.66 -2.33
N GLN A 54 -0.69 -14.10 -2.99
CA GLN A 54 -1.96 -13.69 -2.39
C GLN A 54 -1.80 -12.55 -1.36
N THR A 55 -0.71 -11.80 -1.41
CA THR A 55 -0.52 -10.60 -0.60
C THR A 55 -1.40 -9.49 -1.15
N GLU A 56 -2.16 -8.83 -0.28
CA GLU A 56 -3.00 -7.70 -0.65
C GLU A 56 -2.16 -6.51 -1.13
N ILE A 57 -2.51 -5.94 -2.28
CA ILE A 57 -1.82 -4.79 -2.86
C ILE A 57 -2.55 -3.50 -2.49
N TYR A 58 -1.82 -2.54 -1.94
CA TYR A 58 -2.30 -1.21 -1.58
C TYR A 58 -1.59 -0.13 -2.41
N GLU A 59 -2.17 1.06 -2.43
CA GLU A 59 -1.45 2.27 -2.84
C GLU A 59 -0.11 2.42 -2.11
N GLY A 60 0.89 2.97 -2.79
CA GLY A 60 2.24 3.16 -2.28
C GLY A 60 3.03 1.87 -2.02
N ASP A 61 2.50 0.69 -2.37
CA ASP A 61 3.28 -0.55 -2.38
C ASP A 61 4.29 -0.54 -3.53
N LEU A 62 5.44 -1.16 -3.27
CA LEU A 62 6.48 -1.39 -4.25
C LEU A 62 6.39 -2.84 -4.70
N LEU A 63 6.24 -3.04 -6.00
CA LEU A 63 6.13 -4.35 -6.62
C LEU A 63 7.41 -4.68 -7.36
N ASN A 64 7.90 -5.91 -7.21
CA ASN A 64 8.82 -6.49 -8.18
C ASN A 64 8.00 -7.12 -9.31
N TRP A 65 8.15 -6.61 -10.52
CA TRP A 65 7.49 -7.12 -11.73
C TRP A 65 8.50 -7.19 -12.87
N ASN A 66 8.78 -8.40 -13.36
CA ASN A 66 9.79 -8.64 -14.41
C ASN A 66 11.15 -7.98 -14.10
N ASP A 67 11.68 -8.21 -12.90
CA ASP A 67 12.94 -7.65 -12.39
C ASP A 67 12.97 -6.11 -12.33
N THR A 68 11.80 -5.47 -12.42
CA THR A 68 11.63 -4.03 -12.30
C THR A 68 10.86 -3.70 -11.03
N VAL A 69 11.34 -2.70 -10.27
CA VAL A 69 10.58 -2.15 -9.14
C VAL A 69 9.65 -1.06 -9.65
N VAL A 70 8.36 -1.19 -9.31
CA VAL A 70 7.31 -0.23 -9.64
C VAL A 70 6.51 0.17 -8.40
N GLU A 71 6.09 1.43 -8.32
CA GLU A 71 5.20 1.93 -7.25
C GLU A 71 3.73 1.85 -7.67
N VAL A 72 2.86 1.39 -6.78
CA VAL A 72 1.42 1.42 -6.99
C VAL A 72 0.86 2.80 -6.68
N VAL A 73 0.25 3.46 -7.65
CA VAL A 73 -0.34 4.81 -7.49
C VAL A 73 -1.79 4.83 -7.95
N TYR A 74 -2.63 5.69 -7.37
CA TYR A 74 -3.96 5.98 -7.90
C TYR A 74 -3.98 7.29 -8.67
N GLU A 75 -4.17 7.21 -9.99
CA GLU A 75 -4.20 8.38 -10.87
C GLU A 75 -5.35 8.25 -11.88
N HIS A 76 -6.03 9.38 -12.12
CA HIS A 76 -7.10 9.48 -13.12
C HIS A 76 -8.20 8.40 -13.00
N GLY A 77 -8.52 7.98 -11.77
CA GLY A 77 -9.58 7.02 -11.50
C GLY A 77 -9.16 5.55 -11.58
N SER A 78 -7.86 5.26 -11.64
CA SER A 78 -7.34 3.89 -11.76
C SER A 78 -6.06 3.68 -10.96
N TYR A 79 -5.83 2.45 -10.50
CA TYR A 79 -4.53 2.04 -9.98
C TYR A 79 -3.57 1.76 -11.12
N LYS A 80 -2.36 2.29 -11.02
CA LYS A 80 -1.28 2.16 -12.01
C LYS A 80 0.00 1.70 -11.35
N ALA A 81 0.90 1.15 -12.15
CA ALA A 81 2.29 0.91 -11.77
C ALA A 81 3.15 2.05 -12.35
N LEU A 82 3.84 2.75 -11.45
CA LEU A 82 4.75 3.85 -11.74
C LEU A 82 6.19 3.30 -11.78
N HIS A 83 6.89 3.51 -12.89
CA HIS A 83 8.32 3.21 -13.00
C HIS A 83 9.06 4.48 -13.41
N ASP A 84 10.12 4.84 -12.67
CA ASP A 84 10.97 6.01 -12.95
C ASP A 84 10.18 7.32 -13.19
N GLY A 85 9.12 7.54 -12.39
CA GLY A 85 8.28 8.75 -12.48
C GLY A 85 7.28 8.78 -13.64
N ASN A 86 7.19 7.72 -14.45
CA ASN A 86 6.19 7.59 -15.52
C ASN A 86 5.16 6.50 -15.16
N SER A 87 3.86 6.83 -15.22
CA SER A 87 2.77 5.91 -14.91
C SER A 87 2.34 5.15 -16.18
N ASP A 88 3.22 4.25 -16.61
CA ASP A 88 3.16 3.66 -17.95
C ASP A 88 2.08 2.58 -18.12
N VAL A 89 1.62 1.94 -17.04
CA VAL A 89 0.64 0.83 -17.15
C VAL A 89 -0.40 0.81 -16.03
N ILE A 90 -1.60 0.34 -16.37
CA ILE A 90 -2.64 -0.02 -15.38
C ILE A 90 -2.11 -1.18 -14.53
N LEU A 91 -2.32 -1.12 -13.22
CA LEU A 91 -1.83 -2.12 -12.26
C LEU A 91 -2.20 -3.57 -12.65
N TRP A 92 -3.36 -3.75 -13.28
CA TRP A 92 -3.84 -5.05 -13.76
C TRP A 92 -2.85 -5.78 -14.67
N TYR A 93 -1.99 -5.07 -15.42
CA TYR A 93 -0.96 -5.69 -16.27
C TYR A 93 0.16 -6.38 -15.48
N CYS A 94 0.36 -6.01 -14.22
CA CYS A 94 1.38 -6.62 -13.36
C CYS A 94 0.90 -7.93 -12.71
N ILE A 95 -0.41 -8.20 -12.71
CA ILE A 95 -1.03 -9.30 -11.98
C ILE A 95 -1.24 -10.51 -12.91
N PRO A 96 -1.02 -11.75 -12.43
CA PRO A 96 -0.60 -12.11 -11.07
C PRO A 96 0.92 -12.11 -10.86
N ASP A 97 1.72 -11.80 -11.88
CA ASP A 97 3.17 -12.11 -11.93
C ASP A 97 4.08 -11.13 -11.14
N CYS A 98 3.53 -10.35 -10.21
CA CYS A 98 4.29 -9.46 -9.35
C CYS A 98 4.38 -9.97 -7.90
N GLU A 99 5.27 -9.35 -7.13
CA GLU A 99 5.42 -9.57 -5.68
C GLU A 99 5.51 -8.24 -4.95
N VAL A 100 4.76 -8.07 -3.86
CA VAL A 100 4.90 -6.92 -2.95
C VAL A 100 6.22 -7.07 -2.18
N ILE A 101 7.16 -6.14 -2.39
CA ILE A 101 8.48 -6.17 -1.75
C ILE A 101 8.66 -5.10 -0.68
N GLY A 102 7.67 -4.21 -0.50
CA GLY A 102 7.67 -3.18 0.52
C GLY A 102 6.73 -2.03 0.17
N SER A 103 6.92 -0.88 0.81
CA SER A 103 6.18 0.36 0.55
C SER A 103 7.12 1.56 0.43
N LYS A 104 6.71 2.60 -0.29
CA LYS A 104 7.42 3.89 -0.41
C LYS A 104 7.71 4.58 0.93
N PHE A 105 7.01 4.18 2.00
CA PHE A 105 7.23 4.69 3.36
C PHE A 105 8.22 3.85 4.18
N ASP A 106 8.64 2.70 3.68
CA ASP A 106 9.62 1.85 4.34
C ASP A 106 11.02 2.46 4.22
N LYS A 107 11.70 2.62 5.36
CA LYS A 107 13.00 3.30 5.45
C LYS A 107 14.13 2.62 4.68
N ASN A 108 13.96 1.36 4.30
CA ASN A 108 15.03 0.50 3.78
C ASN A 108 14.86 0.10 2.32
N VAL A 109 13.77 0.50 1.66
CA VAL A 109 13.57 0.16 0.25
C VAL A 109 14.21 1.26 -0.61
N LYS A 110 15.31 0.90 -1.29
CA LYS A 110 15.91 1.74 -2.32
C LYS A 110 15.28 1.35 -3.65
N ILE A 111 14.63 2.33 -4.29
CA ILE A 111 14.16 2.24 -5.67
C ILE A 111 15.37 2.40 -6.59
#